data_AF-A0A8B8QHZ0-F1
#
_entry.id   AF-A0A8B8QHZ0-F1
#
_cell.length_a   1.000
_cell.length_b   1.000
_cell.length_c   1.000
_cell.angle_alpha   90.00
_cell.angle_beta   90.00
_cell.angle_gamma   90.00
#
_symmetry.space_group_name_H-M   'P 1'
#
loop_
_entity.id
_entity.type
_entity.pdbx_description
1 polymer ?
#
loop_
_entity_poly.entity_id
_entity_poly.type
_entity_poly.pdbx_seq_one_letter_code
_entity_poly.pdbx_strand_id
1 'polypeptide(L)'
;MGKKRKSSRKPEEEDKGMTVVAEDLPDDDPVDDEPHRCISQWSIFRVPAHIRRVDEKAYNPRVVSIGPFHRDRPGLRAMEAQKVRFYERLMTRMAYEDRDVGIKKAMRKLEPDARRCYSEEFGDISTDEFVEMMALDGCFVVELMRLYHENNRDEEGQFVEEPIFATRWMVPNITRDLLMLENQLPMFVLQEIYNLTTFDQNAASLNKIALLFMEPLSPQKGQYSDLKLDDKGEHHHLLALFHSSFIPSDIGPLRIEQRGARWNRRDNFPGKLWVHEAKRLRRAGIRFKYNPGNLLNIEFANRELKIPTLFIDEWTGPLLRNLLAYEQCNSFALPYITCYAIFLTSIIETLDDMAILQDAGIIYQSVDYDEEVVDLINSLTKELVFDMHDMSDCFITQQIEDINNFCKSWQSKCIFQLSRFENILSFILPFR
;
A
#
# COMPACT_ATOMS: atom_id res chain seq x y z
N MET A 1 30.92 -73.25 -11.32
CA MET A 1 31.65 -73.91 -10.20
C MET A 1 32.41 -72.80 -9.47
N GLY A 2 32.41 -72.55 -8.17
CA GLY A 2 31.83 -73.18 -6.99
C GLY A 2 32.64 -72.76 -5.77
N LYS A 3 32.04 -71.91 -4.91
CA LYS A 3 32.20 -71.76 -3.43
C LYS A 3 33.57 -71.49 -2.74
N LYS A 4 33.48 -70.53 -1.79
CA LYS A 4 34.10 -70.43 -0.43
C LYS A 4 35.59 -70.00 -0.38
N ARG A 5 36.12 -69.23 0.59
CA ARG A 5 35.83 -69.07 2.05
C ARG A 5 36.59 -67.85 2.62
N LYS A 6 36.13 -67.36 3.80
CA LYS A 6 36.67 -66.30 4.70
C LYS A 6 38.16 -66.44 5.09
N SER A 7 38.84 -65.32 5.38
CA SER A 7 39.66 -65.10 6.61
C SER A 7 40.22 -63.66 6.67
N SER A 8 40.59 -63.26 7.88
CA SER A 8 40.78 -61.93 8.50
C SER A 8 42.19 -61.30 8.47
N ARG A 9 42.22 -59.98 8.79
CA ARG A 9 43.24 -59.16 9.51
C ARG A 9 44.45 -58.59 8.77
N LYS A 10 44.57 -57.24 8.83
CA LYS A 10 45.72 -56.34 9.20
C LYS A 10 45.57 -54.96 8.50
N PRO A 11 46.32 -53.90 8.85
CA PRO A 11 46.60 -53.31 10.17
C PRO A 11 46.44 -51.76 10.17
N GLU A 12 46.66 -51.15 11.34
CA GLU A 12 46.75 -49.71 11.60
C GLU A 12 47.99 -49.06 10.94
N GLU A 13 47.86 -47.80 10.51
CA GLU A 13 48.96 -46.89 10.19
C GLU A 13 48.86 -45.64 11.09
N GLU A 14 49.95 -45.37 11.80
CA GLU A 14 50.25 -44.16 12.55
C GLU A 14 50.55 -43.00 11.59
N ASP A 15 50.08 -41.79 11.90
CA ASP A 15 50.75 -40.57 11.45
C ASP A 15 50.90 -39.55 12.58
N LYS A 16 52.03 -38.86 12.52
CA LYS A 16 52.78 -38.23 13.59
C LYS A 16 52.24 -36.84 13.95
N GLY A 17 52.34 -36.52 15.23
CA GLY A 17 52.13 -35.17 15.75
C GLY A 17 53.25 -34.20 15.38
N MET A 18 52.90 -32.92 15.34
CA MET A 18 53.82 -31.81 15.56
C MET A 18 53.04 -30.66 16.21
N THR A 19 53.40 -30.37 17.45
CA THR A 19 52.90 -29.32 18.34
C THR A 19 53.30 -27.95 17.80
N VAL A 20 52.37 -26.97 17.78
CA VAL A 20 52.70 -25.55 17.62
C VAL A 20 52.11 -24.78 18.79
N VAL A 21 52.94 -23.88 19.29
CA VAL A 21 52.93 -23.15 20.55
C VAL A 21 51.77 -22.14 20.61
N ALA A 22 51.14 -22.02 21.77
CA ALA A 22 50.18 -20.97 22.06
C ALA A 22 50.91 -19.63 22.25
N GLU A 23 50.61 -18.66 21.39
CA GLU A 23 50.89 -17.25 21.63
C GLU A 23 49.58 -16.57 22.05
N ASP A 24 49.59 -15.99 23.25
CA ASP A 24 48.48 -15.25 23.84
C ASP A 24 48.24 -13.95 23.05
N LEU A 25 47.05 -13.83 22.46
CA LEU A 25 46.51 -12.56 21.93
C LEU A 25 45.80 -11.81 23.06
N PRO A 26 45.93 -10.47 23.16
CA PRO A 26 45.31 -9.69 24.22
C PRO A 26 43.79 -9.65 24.07
N ASP A 27 43.12 -9.64 25.23
CA ASP A 27 41.66 -9.54 25.41
C ASP A 27 41.03 -8.46 24.51
N ASP A 28 40.12 -8.88 23.63
CA ASP A 28 39.20 -7.99 22.92
C ASP A 28 38.24 -7.36 23.95
N ASP A 29 38.33 -6.05 24.13
CA ASP A 29 37.28 -5.25 24.75
C ASP A 29 35.96 -5.46 23.97
N PRO A 30 34.81 -5.61 24.66
CA PRO A 30 33.54 -5.74 23.97
C PRO A 30 33.21 -4.43 23.27
N VAL A 31 33.33 -4.42 21.94
CA VAL A 31 32.74 -3.40 21.08
C VAL A 31 31.23 -3.47 21.32
N ASP A 32 30.69 -2.34 21.78
CA ASP A 32 29.28 -2.09 21.98
C ASP A 32 28.59 -2.14 20.60
N ASP A 33 28.23 -3.35 20.15
CA ASP A 33 27.39 -3.58 18.98
C ASP A 33 25.97 -3.11 19.32
N GLU A 34 25.75 -1.79 19.26
CA GLU A 34 24.42 -1.28 18.96
C GLU A 34 23.96 -1.97 17.68
N PRO A 35 22.75 -2.58 17.65
CA PRO A 35 22.29 -3.29 16.47
C PRO A 35 22.23 -2.30 15.33
N HIS A 36 23.16 -2.42 14.39
CA HIS A 36 23.11 -1.74 13.11
C HIS A 36 21.73 -2.02 12.51
N ARG A 37 20.81 -1.04 12.62
CA ARG A 37 19.54 -1.06 11.91
C ARG A 37 19.89 -1.35 10.46
N CYS A 38 19.31 -2.42 9.92
CA CYS A 38 19.48 -2.78 8.52
C CYS A 38 18.82 -1.68 7.67
N ILE A 39 19.57 -0.62 7.35
CA ILE A 39 19.12 0.55 6.56
C ILE A 39 19.25 0.27 5.04
N SER A 40 19.72 -0.91 4.64
CA SER A 40 20.01 -1.23 3.23
C SER A 40 18.81 -1.82 2.48
N GLN A 41 17.69 -1.11 2.36
CA GLN A 41 16.67 -1.56 1.43
C GLN A 41 15.88 -0.42 0.78
N TRP A 42 15.65 -0.57 -0.53
CA TRP A 42 14.79 0.30 -1.31
C TRP A 42 13.38 0.30 -0.72
N SER A 43 12.78 1.48 -0.68
CA SER A 43 11.38 1.67 -0.28
C SER A 43 10.57 2.46 -1.29
N ILE A 44 11.23 3.21 -2.19
CA ILE A 44 10.62 3.98 -3.25
C ILE A 44 11.07 3.37 -4.59
N PHE A 45 10.13 2.78 -5.32
CA PHE A 45 10.44 1.95 -6.48
C PHE A 45 10.01 2.59 -7.79
N ARG A 46 10.79 2.37 -8.84
CA ARG A 46 10.27 2.46 -10.20
C ARG A 46 9.29 1.32 -10.42
N VAL A 47 8.10 1.63 -10.92
CA VAL A 47 7.09 0.62 -11.23
C VAL A 47 7.62 -0.29 -12.35
N PRO A 48 7.63 -1.62 -12.17
CA PRO A 48 8.10 -2.55 -13.19
C PRO A 48 7.39 -2.35 -14.53
N ALA A 49 8.16 -2.42 -15.62
CA ALA A 49 7.64 -2.11 -16.97
C ALA A 49 6.44 -2.97 -17.39
N HIS A 50 6.34 -4.21 -16.91
CA HIS A 50 5.20 -5.09 -17.21
C HIS A 50 3.91 -4.61 -16.53
N ILE A 51 3.97 -4.23 -15.25
CA ILE A 51 2.85 -3.62 -14.51
C ILE A 51 2.49 -2.26 -15.14
N ARG A 52 3.48 -1.44 -15.44
CA ARG A 52 3.28 -0.09 -16.01
C ARG A 52 2.54 -0.12 -17.35
N ARG A 53 2.82 -1.09 -18.22
CA ARG A 53 2.19 -1.22 -19.55
C ARG A 53 0.68 -1.50 -19.50
N VAL A 54 0.16 -2.00 -18.37
CA VAL A 54 -1.28 -2.21 -18.21
C VAL A 54 -2.03 -0.88 -18.18
N ASP A 55 -1.45 0.13 -17.52
CA ASP A 55 -1.97 1.50 -17.49
C ASP A 55 -0.86 2.49 -17.16
N GLU A 56 -0.24 3.06 -18.19
CA GLU A 56 0.87 4.00 -18.01
C GLU A 56 0.43 5.31 -17.34
N LYS A 57 -0.83 5.71 -17.50
CA LYS A 57 -1.36 6.98 -16.99
C LYS A 57 -1.50 6.96 -15.48
N ALA A 58 -1.66 5.78 -14.87
CA ALA A 58 -1.74 5.62 -13.41
C ALA A 58 -0.45 6.02 -12.67
N TYR A 59 0.69 5.99 -13.36
CA TYR A 59 2.03 6.19 -12.78
C TYR A 59 2.72 7.46 -13.33
N ASN A 60 1.95 8.39 -13.88
CA ASN A 60 2.45 9.67 -14.38
C ASN A 60 1.84 10.81 -13.56
N PRO A 61 2.63 11.55 -12.76
CA PRO A 61 2.11 12.74 -12.08
C PRO A 61 1.62 13.77 -13.10
N ARG A 62 0.58 14.52 -12.74
CA ARG A 62 -0.09 15.48 -13.63
C ARG A 62 0.23 16.93 -13.29
N VAL A 63 0.59 17.21 -12.04
CA VAL A 63 0.67 18.56 -11.49
C VAL A 63 2.02 18.81 -10.82
N VAL A 64 2.46 17.91 -9.94
CA VAL A 64 3.67 18.13 -9.13
C VAL A 64 4.58 16.90 -9.16
N SER A 65 5.87 17.14 -9.44
CA SER A 65 6.92 16.16 -9.22
C SER A 65 7.39 16.25 -7.78
N ILE A 66 7.62 15.12 -7.11
CA ILE A 66 8.24 15.03 -5.79
C ILE A 66 9.31 13.95 -5.85
N GLY A 67 10.53 14.33 -5.48
CA GLY A 67 11.69 13.47 -5.59
C GLY A 67 12.23 13.34 -7.03
N PRO A 68 13.25 12.47 -7.21
CA PRO A 68 14.10 12.47 -8.40
C PRO A 68 13.47 11.85 -9.66
N PHE A 69 12.55 10.89 -9.52
CA PHE A 69 12.04 10.10 -10.65
C PHE A 69 11.33 10.89 -11.75
N HIS A 70 10.76 12.04 -11.41
CA HIS A 70 9.97 12.88 -12.32
C HIS A 70 10.47 14.33 -12.40
N ARG A 71 11.60 14.64 -11.75
CA ARG A 71 12.15 15.99 -11.54
C ARG A 71 12.16 16.85 -12.81
N ASP A 72 12.70 16.32 -13.91
CA ASP A 72 12.95 17.11 -15.11
C ASP A 72 11.83 17.06 -16.15
N ARG A 73 10.66 16.51 -15.80
CA ARG A 73 9.54 16.39 -16.73
C ARG A 73 9.02 17.78 -17.13
N PRO A 74 9.04 18.15 -18.43
CA PRO A 74 8.66 19.48 -18.87
C PRO A 74 7.25 19.92 -18.46
N GLY A 75 6.30 18.97 -18.41
CA GLY A 75 4.91 19.22 -18.04
C GLY A 75 4.68 19.59 -16.57
N LEU A 76 5.67 19.38 -15.69
CA LEU A 76 5.54 19.60 -14.23
C LEU A 76 6.27 20.87 -13.75
N ARG A 77 7.04 21.52 -14.64
CA ARG A 77 7.88 22.69 -14.29
C ARG A 77 7.09 23.87 -13.72
N ALA A 78 5.82 24.01 -14.10
CA ALA A 78 4.97 25.10 -13.61
C ALA A 78 4.83 25.08 -12.07
N MET A 79 4.91 23.91 -11.45
CA MET A 79 4.75 23.76 -10.01
C MET A 79 6.05 24.02 -9.23
N GLU A 80 7.22 24.02 -9.88
CA GLU A 80 8.49 24.33 -9.21
C GLU A 80 8.51 25.73 -8.60
N ALA A 81 7.92 26.72 -9.29
CA ALA A 81 7.78 28.07 -8.75
C ALA A 81 6.91 28.12 -7.48
N GLN A 82 5.89 27.25 -7.37
CA GLN A 82 5.07 27.15 -6.17
C GLN A 82 5.83 26.51 -5.02
N LYS A 83 6.67 25.51 -5.28
CA LYS A 83 7.54 24.93 -4.24
C LYS A 83 8.50 25.96 -3.65
N VAL A 84 9.11 26.79 -4.51
CA VAL A 84 9.96 27.91 -4.06
C VAL A 84 9.15 28.90 -3.21
N ARG A 85 7.94 29.28 -3.64
CA ARG A 85 7.06 30.16 -2.86
C ARG A 85 6.73 29.58 -1.48
N PHE A 86 6.41 28.29 -1.41
CA PHE A 86 6.12 27.61 -0.14
C PHE A 86 7.35 27.52 0.76
N TYR A 87 8.54 27.28 0.18
CA TYR A 87 9.80 27.34 0.90
C TYR A 87 10.05 28.75 1.47
N GLU A 88 9.92 29.82 0.67
CA GLU A 88 10.11 31.20 1.12
C GLU A 88 9.10 31.62 2.19
N ARG A 89 7.83 31.21 2.03
CA ARG A 89 6.78 31.40 3.03
C ARG A 89 7.18 30.76 4.36
N LEU A 90 7.61 29.50 4.32
CA LEU A 90 8.04 28.76 5.50
C LEU A 90 9.26 29.44 6.17
N MET A 91 10.25 29.87 5.38
CA MET A 91 11.41 30.59 5.92
C MET A 91 11.04 31.94 6.55
N THR A 92 10.06 32.65 5.98
CA THR A 92 9.57 33.92 6.51
C THR A 92 8.92 33.72 7.89
N ARG A 93 8.09 32.68 8.05
CA ARG A 93 7.53 32.29 9.35
C ARG A 93 8.62 32.00 10.38
N MET A 94 9.62 31.21 9.99
CA MET A 94 10.71 30.85 10.90
C MET A 94 11.56 32.05 11.30
N ALA A 95 11.76 33.01 10.39
CA ALA A 95 12.44 34.27 10.69
C ALA A 95 11.62 35.16 11.64
N TYR A 96 10.29 35.18 11.52
CA TYR A 96 9.42 35.88 12.46
C TYR A 96 9.52 35.29 13.88
N GLU A 97 9.70 33.98 13.98
CA GLU A 97 9.98 33.28 15.24
C GLU A 97 11.44 33.41 15.74
N ASP A 98 12.27 34.23 15.08
CA ASP A 98 13.70 34.44 15.35
C ASP A 98 14.51 33.13 15.34
N ARG A 99 14.20 32.24 14.37
CA ARG A 99 14.83 30.92 14.22
C ARG A 99 15.61 30.82 12.92
N ASP A 100 16.88 30.45 13.02
CA ASP A 100 17.67 29.96 11.89
C ASP A 100 17.49 28.44 11.75
N VAL A 101 16.53 28.03 10.93
CA VAL A 101 16.32 26.63 10.57
C VAL A 101 17.23 26.26 9.40
N GLY A 102 18.31 25.57 9.72
CA GLY A 102 19.26 25.06 8.73
C GLY A 102 18.71 23.89 7.89
N ILE A 103 17.57 24.05 7.21
CA ILE A 103 16.90 22.99 6.42
C ILE A 103 17.88 22.39 5.41
N LYS A 104 18.51 23.22 4.56
CA LYS A 104 19.50 22.72 3.56
C LYS A 104 20.66 21.96 4.22
N LYS A 105 21.07 22.36 5.43
CA LYS A 105 22.13 21.66 6.20
C LYS A 105 21.63 20.31 6.75
N ALA A 106 20.39 20.25 7.24
CA ALA A 106 19.78 19.00 7.67
C ALA A 106 19.60 18.04 6.49
N MET A 107 19.06 18.53 5.36
CA MET A 107 18.90 17.74 4.13
C MET A 107 20.23 17.22 3.61
N ARG A 108 21.32 18.00 3.70
CA ARG A 108 22.67 17.52 3.34
C ARG A 108 23.14 16.34 4.17
N LYS A 109 22.77 16.26 5.45
CA LYS A 109 23.11 15.10 6.30
C LYS A 109 22.30 13.87 5.92
N LEU A 110 21.03 14.07 5.55
CA LEU A 110 20.08 13.00 5.21
C LEU A 110 20.19 12.51 3.77
N GLU A 111 20.84 13.28 2.89
CA GLU A 111 20.91 12.99 1.45
C GLU A 111 21.45 11.59 1.10
N PRO A 112 22.53 11.08 1.73
CA PRO A 112 23.06 9.75 1.39
C PRO A 112 22.04 8.64 1.67
N ASP A 113 21.34 8.72 2.79
CA ASP A 113 20.32 7.74 3.17
C ASP A 113 19.04 7.91 2.36
N ALA A 114 18.68 9.15 2.02
CA ALA A 114 17.54 9.43 1.14
C ALA A 114 17.74 8.84 -0.25
N ARG A 115 18.95 8.95 -0.82
CA ARG A 115 19.28 8.31 -2.11
C ARG A 115 19.15 6.79 -2.06
N ARG A 116 19.57 6.16 -0.95
CA ARG A 116 19.49 4.70 -0.76
C ARG A 116 18.06 4.17 -0.70
N CYS A 117 17.06 5.02 -0.47
CA CYS A 117 15.66 4.62 -0.47
C CYS A 117 15.11 4.34 -1.88
N TYR A 118 15.74 4.84 -2.94
CA TYR A 118 15.25 4.69 -4.31
C TYR A 118 15.81 3.44 -4.99
N SER A 119 14.99 2.76 -5.78
CA SER A 119 15.38 1.57 -6.54
C SER A 119 16.27 1.83 -7.76
N GLU A 120 16.53 3.09 -8.09
CA GLU A 120 17.39 3.52 -9.20
C GLU A 120 18.46 4.49 -8.66
N GLU A 121 19.61 4.51 -9.32
CA GLU A 121 20.65 5.50 -9.07
C GLU A 121 20.43 6.75 -9.93
N PHE A 122 20.72 7.92 -9.35
CA PHE A 122 20.60 9.22 -10.03
C PHE A 122 21.96 9.91 -10.08
N GLY A 123 22.90 9.30 -10.83
CA GLY A 123 24.28 9.76 -10.93
C GLY A 123 24.46 11.07 -11.72
N ASP A 124 23.43 11.46 -12.47
CA ASP A 124 23.32 12.74 -13.19
C ASP A 124 22.90 13.91 -12.29
N ILE A 125 22.34 13.63 -11.11
CA ILE A 125 21.96 14.66 -10.13
C ILE A 125 23.09 14.82 -9.13
N SER A 126 23.67 16.02 -9.01
CA SER A 126 24.69 16.31 -8.00
C SER A 126 24.13 16.28 -6.57
N THR A 127 24.99 16.16 -5.55
CA THR A 127 24.56 16.24 -4.14
C THR A 127 23.84 17.55 -3.84
N ASP A 128 24.34 18.68 -4.35
CA ASP A 128 23.73 19.98 -4.09
C ASP A 128 22.35 20.11 -4.72
N GLU A 129 22.19 19.63 -5.96
CA GLU A 129 20.90 19.59 -6.65
C GLU A 129 19.91 18.66 -5.95
N PHE A 130 20.37 17.54 -5.39
CA PHE A 130 19.53 16.59 -4.67
C PHE A 130 19.07 17.15 -3.33
N VAL A 131 19.99 17.78 -2.58
CA VAL A 131 19.68 18.48 -1.32
C VAL A 131 18.69 19.62 -1.56
N GLU A 132 18.84 20.37 -2.65
CA GLU A 132 17.91 21.44 -3.00
C GLU A 132 16.52 20.90 -3.32
N MET A 133 16.42 19.83 -4.10
CA MET A 133 15.16 19.14 -4.38
C MET A 133 14.50 18.63 -3.10
N MET A 134 15.24 17.93 -2.23
CA MET A 134 14.71 17.47 -0.94
C MET A 134 14.14 18.61 -0.10
N ALA A 135 14.86 19.74 -0.05
CA ALA A 135 14.44 20.90 0.72
C ALA A 135 13.17 21.53 0.13
N LEU A 136 13.13 21.80 -1.17
CA LEU A 136 11.97 22.44 -1.82
C LEU A 136 10.74 21.53 -1.81
N ASP A 137 10.90 20.27 -2.22
CA ASP A 137 9.81 19.30 -2.29
C ASP A 137 9.28 18.99 -0.89
N GLY A 138 10.17 18.77 0.08
CA GLY A 138 9.79 18.45 1.44
C GLY A 138 9.11 19.61 2.16
N CYS A 139 9.61 20.85 1.99
CA CYS A 139 8.95 22.05 2.53
C CYS A 139 7.58 22.26 1.89
N PHE A 140 7.46 22.08 0.57
CA PHE A 140 6.18 22.19 -0.12
C PHE A 140 5.16 21.20 0.43
N VAL A 141 5.52 19.91 0.54
CA VAL A 141 4.61 18.86 1.04
C VAL A 141 4.19 19.13 2.49
N VAL A 142 5.15 19.41 3.37
CA VAL A 142 4.89 19.64 4.80
C VAL A 142 4.01 20.87 5.01
N GLU A 143 4.35 21.99 4.38
CA GLU A 143 3.60 23.24 4.56
C GLU A 143 2.21 23.17 3.91
N LEU A 144 2.08 22.48 2.77
CA LEU A 144 0.76 22.26 2.15
C LEU A 144 -0.18 21.47 3.06
N MET A 145 0.29 20.38 3.66
CA MET A 145 -0.51 19.56 4.59
C MET A 145 -0.87 20.34 5.85
N ARG A 146 0.06 21.15 6.37
CA ARG A 146 -0.16 22.01 7.53
C ARG A 146 -1.26 23.03 7.27
N LEU A 147 -1.14 23.81 6.19
CA LEU A 147 -2.14 24.82 5.83
C LEU A 147 -3.52 24.20 5.60
N TYR A 148 -3.58 23.03 4.97
CA TYR A 148 -4.84 22.30 4.80
C TYR A 148 -5.46 21.92 6.15
N HIS A 149 -4.66 21.41 7.09
CA HIS A 149 -5.13 21.03 8.42
C HIS A 149 -5.63 22.23 9.24
N GLU A 150 -4.96 23.37 9.14
CA GLU A 150 -5.24 24.59 9.90
C GLU A 150 -6.35 25.46 9.27
N ASN A 151 -6.99 24.99 8.18
CA ASN A 151 -7.98 25.72 7.39
C ASN A 151 -7.45 27.06 6.84
N ASN A 152 -6.22 27.05 6.32
CA ASN A 152 -5.53 28.19 5.70
C ASN A 152 -5.43 29.41 6.63
N ARG A 153 -5.03 29.20 7.87
CA ARG A 153 -4.81 30.30 8.81
C ARG A 153 -3.34 30.73 8.84
N ASP A 154 -3.09 32.00 9.07
CA ASP A 154 -1.75 32.51 9.42
C ASP A 154 -1.46 32.36 10.92
N GLU A 155 -0.29 32.86 11.33
CA GLU A 155 0.21 32.81 12.70
C GLU A 155 -0.67 33.59 13.68
N GLU A 156 -1.40 34.61 13.19
CA GLU A 156 -2.40 35.36 13.94
C GLU A 156 -3.79 34.69 13.94
N GLY A 157 -3.93 33.54 13.27
CA GLY A 157 -5.18 32.79 13.16
C GLY A 157 -6.17 33.38 12.15
N GLN A 158 -5.76 34.34 11.33
CA GLN A 158 -6.59 34.94 10.28
C GLN A 158 -6.61 34.04 9.04
N PHE A 159 -7.75 33.98 8.37
CA PHE A 159 -7.87 33.23 7.13
C PHE A 159 -7.06 33.90 6.02
N VAL A 160 -6.12 33.16 5.46
CA VAL A 160 -5.35 33.54 4.28
C VAL A 160 -5.88 32.74 3.09
N GLU A 161 -6.43 33.42 2.10
CA GLU A 161 -6.85 32.77 0.86
C GLU A 161 -5.61 32.35 0.06
N GLU A 162 -5.18 31.12 0.25
CA GLU A 162 -4.03 30.54 -0.44
C GLU A 162 -4.48 30.01 -1.82
N PRO A 163 -3.92 30.52 -2.94
CA PRO A 163 -4.39 30.21 -4.30
C PRO A 163 -4.48 28.72 -4.64
N ILE A 164 -3.62 27.90 -4.04
CA ILE A 164 -3.66 26.44 -4.23
C ILE A 164 -4.98 25.84 -3.74
N PHE A 165 -5.53 26.33 -2.62
CA PHE A 165 -6.79 25.85 -2.07
C PHE A 165 -8.01 26.53 -2.69
N ALA A 166 -7.87 27.78 -3.17
CA ALA A 166 -8.92 28.46 -3.93
C ALA A 166 -9.18 27.77 -5.28
N THR A 167 -8.18 27.10 -5.84
CA THR A 167 -8.27 26.40 -7.12
C THR A 167 -8.81 24.97 -6.93
N ARG A 168 -10.13 24.79 -7.10
CA ARG A 168 -10.86 23.53 -6.82
C ARG A 168 -10.21 22.24 -7.32
N TRP A 169 -9.65 22.24 -8.54
CA TRP A 169 -9.06 21.04 -9.12
C TRP A 169 -7.65 20.74 -8.59
N MET A 170 -6.97 21.70 -7.97
CA MET A 170 -5.55 21.61 -7.68
C MET A 170 -5.25 20.64 -6.55
N VAL A 171 -5.92 20.78 -5.41
CA VAL A 171 -5.69 19.92 -4.23
C VAL A 171 -5.91 18.44 -4.55
N PRO A 172 -7.05 17.98 -5.12
CA PRO A 172 -7.23 16.57 -5.43
C PRO A 172 -6.17 16.01 -6.39
N ASN A 173 -5.72 16.81 -7.36
CA ASN A 173 -4.67 16.39 -8.30
C ASN A 173 -3.27 16.34 -7.64
N ILE A 174 -2.97 17.28 -6.74
CA ILE A 174 -1.74 17.23 -5.94
C ILE A 174 -1.77 16.01 -5.03
N THR A 175 -2.84 15.79 -4.27
CA THR A 175 -2.98 14.63 -3.38
C THR A 175 -2.81 13.32 -4.13
N ARG A 176 -3.34 13.22 -5.36
CA ARG A 176 -3.12 12.05 -6.22
C ARG A 176 -1.65 11.86 -6.57
N ASP A 177 -0.98 12.94 -7.00
CA ASP A 177 0.45 12.90 -7.33
C ASP A 177 1.29 12.51 -6.10
N LEU A 178 0.93 12.98 -4.90
CA LEU A 178 1.59 12.62 -3.63
C LEU A 178 1.35 11.17 -3.18
N LEU A 179 0.39 10.46 -3.79
CA LEU A 179 0.11 9.04 -3.55
C LEU A 179 0.68 8.13 -4.64
N MET A 180 1.49 8.65 -5.57
CA MET A 180 2.14 7.81 -6.58
C MET A 180 3.46 7.22 -6.06
N LEU A 181 3.70 5.94 -6.33
CA LEU A 181 4.91 5.23 -5.87
C LEU A 181 6.20 5.87 -6.39
N GLU A 182 6.19 6.34 -7.64
CA GLU A 182 7.33 7.01 -8.29
C GLU A 182 7.46 8.50 -7.93
N ASN A 183 6.62 9.04 -7.05
CA ASN A 183 6.55 10.47 -6.78
C ASN A 183 6.58 10.75 -5.26
N GLN A 184 7.59 10.21 -4.59
CA GLN A 184 7.72 10.23 -3.13
C GLN A 184 9.05 10.85 -2.70
N LEU A 185 9.05 11.43 -1.51
CA LEU A 185 10.25 11.57 -0.68
C LEU A 185 10.17 10.53 0.46
N PRO A 186 11.32 10.09 1.00
CA PRO A 186 11.33 9.29 2.21
C PRO A 186 10.66 10.03 3.38
N MET A 187 9.87 9.33 4.18
CA MET A 187 9.11 9.94 5.28
C MET A 187 10.02 10.63 6.30
N PHE A 188 11.20 10.07 6.58
CA PHE A 188 12.14 10.68 7.53
C PHE A 188 12.63 12.06 7.07
N VAL A 189 12.66 12.33 5.75
CA VAL A 189 12.97 13.65 5.20
C VAL A 189 11.86 14.63 5.52
N LEU A 190 10.60 14.23 5.30
CA LEU A 190 9.42 15.02 5.64
C LEU A 190 9.32 15.24 7.15
N GLN A 191 9.60 14.22 7.95
CA GLN A 191 9.58 14.26 9.41
C GLN A 191 10.64 15.22 9.96
N GLU A 192 11.86 15.19 9.42
CA GLU A 192 12.92 16.12 9.83
C GLU A 192 12.52 17.57 9.52
N ILE A 193 12.00 17.84 8.32
CA ILE A 193 11.49 19.17 7.97
C ILE A 193 10.34 19.58 8.89
N TYR A 194 9.42 18.66 9.19
CA TYR A 194 8.31 18.91 10.11
C TYR A 194 8.82 19.28 11.51
N ASN A 195 9.78 18.53 12.05
CA ASN A 195 10.36 18.76 13.37
C ASN A 195 11.12 20.09 13.44
N LEU A 196 11.86 20.44 12.39
CA LEU A 196 12.59 21.71 12.31
C LEU A 196 11.64 22.92 12.24
N THR A 197 10.41 22.73 11.76
CA THR A 197 9.49 23.83 11.44
C THR A 197 8.20 23.83 12.25
N THR A 198 8.12 22.99 13.28
CA THR A 198 6.99 22.88 14.20
C THR A 198 7.51 23.03 15.63
N PHE A 199 7.00 24.02 16.36
CA PHE A 199 7.46 24.32 17.72
C PHE A 199 6.36 24.23 18.78
N ASP A 200 5.09 24.20 18.37
CA ASP A 200 3.99 23.97 19.30
C ASP A 200 3.99 22.52 19.78
N GLN A 201 4.06 22.35 21.10
CA GLN A 201 4.02 21.04 21.76
C GLN A 201 2.67 20.34 21.59
N ASN A 202 1.60 21.09 21.25
CA ASN A 202 0.27 20.56 20.99
C ASN A 202 -0.02 20.36 19.49
N ALA A 203 0.96 20.60 18.62
CA ALA A 203 0.79 20.40 17.19
C ALA A 203 0.42 18.94 16.88
N ALA A 204 -0.47 18.74 15.91
CA ALA A 204 -0.76 17.41 15.38
C ALA A 204 0.52 16.73 14.87
N SER A 205 0.56 15.40 14.86
CA SER A 205 1.69 14.68 14.25
C SER A 205 1.67 14.83 12.72
N LEU A 206 2.84 14.67 12.08
CA LEU A 206 2.94 14.66 10.62
C LEU A 206 2.04 13.58 10.01
N ASN A 207 2.02 12.38 10.59
CA ASN A 207 1.16 11.28 10.15
C ASN A 207 -0.33 11.69 10.19
N LYS A 208 -0.77 12.36 11.26
CA LYS A 208 -2.17 12.81 11.40
C LYS A 208 -2.55 13.80 10.31
N ILE A 209 -1.75 14.85 10.10
CA ILE A 209 -2.08 15.87 9.09
C ILE A 209 -1.99 15.31 7.67
N ALA A 210 -1.06 14.36 7.43
CA ALA A 210 -0.95 13.68 6.14
C ALA A 210 -2.18 12.81 5.86
N LEU A 211 -2.63 12.00 6.83
CA LEU A 211 -3.83 11.17 6.68
C LEU A 211 -5.07 12.04 6.38
N LEU A 212 -5.28 13.12 7.14
CA LEU A 212 -6.39 14.06 6.89
C LEU A 212 -6.30 14.73 5.51
N PHE A 213 -5.10 15.06 5.04
CA PHE A 213 -4.89 15.61 3.70
C PHE A 213 -5.25 14.60 2.58
N MET A 214 -5.02 13.31 2.82
CA MET A 214 -5.24 12.23 1.86
C MET A 214 -6.66 11.62 1.92
N GLU A 215 -7.39 11.84 3.02
CA GLU A 215 -8.74 11.33 3.28
C GLU A 215 -9.72 11.50 2.09
N PRO A 216 -9.77 12.64 1.37
CA PRO A 216 -10.72 12.84 0.29
C PRO A 216 -10.58 11.84 -0.89
N LEU A 217 -9.37 11.29 -1.08
CA LEU A 217 -9.08 10.28 -2.11
C LEU A 217 -9.27 8.85 -1.62
N SER A 218 -9.63 8.64 -0.35
CA SER A 218 -9.98 7.31 0.14
C SER A 218 -11.17 6.76 -0.66
N PRO A 219 -11.07 5.52 -1.17
CA PRO A 219 -12.18 4.87 -1.86
C PRO A 219 -13.29 4.46 -0.88
N GLN A 220 -13.09 4.68 0.42
CA GLN A 220 -14.14 4.64 1.43
C GLN A 220 -14.57 6.06 1.81
N LYS A 221 -15.87 6.34 1.73
CA LYS A 221 -16.43 7.58 2.27
C LYS A 221 -16.69 7.39 3.76
N GLY A 222 -15.89 8.04 4.59
CA GLY A 222 -15.98 7.99 6.05
C GLY A 222 -14.83 8.79 6.68
N GLN A 223 -14.95 9.07 7.98
CA GLN A 223 -13.87 9.71 8.74
C GLN A 223 -12.93 8.65 9.30
N TYR A 224 -11.63 8.93 9.32
CA TYR A 224 -10.69 8.12 10.07
C TYR A 224 -11.06 8.04 11.55
N SER A 225 -10.84 6.88 12.17
CA SER A 225 -10.98 6.75 13.62
C SER A 225 -9.87 7.50 14.36
N ASP A 226 -10.14 7.98 15.58
CA ASP A 226 -9.13 8.66 16.40
C ASP A 226 -7.88 7.80 16.61
N LEU A 227 -8.05 6.48 16.75
CA LEU A 227 -6.96 5.52 16.86
C LEU A 227 -6.07 5.50 15.62
N LYS A 228 -6.66 5.62 14.42
CA LYS A 228 -5.90 5.65 13.16
C LYS A 228 -5.22 7.00 12.96
N LEU A 229 -5.79 8.08 13.48
CA LEU A 229 -5.20 9.41 13.44
C LEU A 229 -4.05 9.60 14.46
N ASP A 230 -3.99 8.80 15.54
CA ASP A 230 -2.84 8.72 16.46
C ASP A 230 -1.77 7.70 16.00
N ASP A 231 -1.59 7.53 14.69
CA ASP A 231 -0.61 6.60 14.12
C ASP A 231 0.82 7.04 14.47
N LYS A 232 1.49 6.23 15.30
CA LYS A 232 2.90 6.38 15.71
C LYS A 232 3.83 5.43 14.95
N GLY A 233 3.35 4.86 13.85
CA GLY A 233 4.11 3.95 13.02
C GLY A 233 5.24 4.66 12.28
N GLU A 234 6.36 3.97 12.12
CA GLU A 234 7.42 4.37 11.19
C GLU A 234 7.03 3.90 9.79
N HIS A 235 6.79 4.84 8.87
CA HIS A 235 6.44 4.56 7.48
C HIS A 235 7.57 5.03 6.57
N HIS A 236 7.77 4.36 5.43
CA HIS A 236 8.86 4.72 4.53
C HIS A 236 8.58 5.99 3.71
N HIS A 237 7.33 6.26 3.36
CA HIS A 237 6.89 7.41 2.56
C HIS A 237 5.35 7.58 2.68
N LEU A 238 4.78 8.63 2.07
CA LEU A 238 3.35 8.96 2.20
C LEU A 238 2.42 7.85 1.72
N LEU A 239 2.72 7.24 0.56
CA LEU A 239 1.93 6.11 0.06
C LEU A 239 1.95 4.90 1.03
N ALA A 240 3.05 4.65 1.74
CA ALA A 240 3.12 3.58 2.74
C ALA A 240 2.26 3.91 3.97
N LEU A 241 2.30 5.16 4.45
CA LEU A 241 1.40 5.63 5.50
C LEU A 241 -0.07 5.47 5.10
N PHE A 242 -0.43 5.88 3.88
CA PHE A 242 -1.79 5.76 3.37
C PHE A 242 -2.22 4.29 3.22
N HIS A 243 -1.35 3.42 2.71
CA HIS A 243 -1.56 1.98 2.66
C HIS A 243 -1.87 1.40 4.04
N SER A 244 -1.09 1.78 5.05
CA SER A 244 -1.31 1.34 6.43
C SER A 244 -2.68 1.74 6.99
N SER A 245 -3.33 2.76 6.41
CA SER A 245 -4.65 3.22 6.85
C SER A 245 -5.78 2.24 6.56
N PHE A 246 -5.59 1.36 5.58
CA PHE A 246 -6.56 0.30 5.27
C PHE A 246 -6.42 -0.93 6.16
N ILE A 247 -5.33 -1.04 6.92
CA ILE A 247 -5.09 -2.18 7.81
C ILE A 247 -5.97 -2.02 9.06
N PRO A 248 -6.88 -2.96 9.36
CA PRO A 248 -7.69 -2.90 10.57
C PRO A 248 -6.81 -2.96 11.83
N SER A 249 -7.08 -2.09 12.81
CA SER A 249 -6.32 -2.04 14.07
C SER A 249 -6.34 -3.36 14.86
N ASP A 250 -7.36 -4.19 14.64
CA ASP A 250 -7.53 -5.50 15.27
C ASP A 250 -6.77 -6.62 14.55
N ILE A 251 -6.38 -6.39 13.29
CA ILE A 251 -5.41 -7.21 12.58
C ILE A 251 -4.06 -6.63 12.95
N GLY A 252 -3.62 -6.91 14.19
CA GLY A 252 -2.22 -6.71 14.56
C GLY A 252 -1.31 -7.38 13.51
N PRO A 253 -0.02 -6.99 13.43
CA PRO A 253 0.92 -7.73 12.60
C PRO A 253 0.74 -9.19 12.96
N LEU A 254 0.37 -10.01 11.99
CA LEU A 254 0.27 -11.45 12.16
C LEU A 254 1.64 -11.89 12.67
N ARG A 255 1.80 -11.95 13.99
CA ARG A 255 2.96 -12.54 14.62
C ARG A 255 2.85 -14.00 14.23
N ILE A 256 3.74 -14.33 13.31
CA ILE A 256 4.05 -15.61 12.72
C ILE A 256 4.28 -16.62 13.85
N GLU A 257 3.23 -17.10 14.49
CA GLU A 257 3.34 -18.15 15.52
C GLU A 257 2.59 -19.43 15.17
N GLN A 258 1.98 -19.51 13.98
CA GLN A 258 1.42 -20.77 13.48
C GLN A 258 1.80 -21.03 12.01
N ARG A 259 3.10 -21.21 11.78
CA ARG A 259 3.63 -21.83 10.55
C ARG A 259 3.28 -23.33 10.57
N GLY A 260 2.10 -23.69 10.07
CA GLY A 260 1.62 -25.08 10.12
C GLY A 260 1.07 -25.63 8.80
N ALA A 261 0.46 -24.80 7.95
CA ALA A 261 -0.20 -25.26 6.74
C ALA A 261 0.58 -24.86 5.49
N ARG A 262 1.40 -25.78 4.98
CA ARG A 262 2.17 -25.57 3.76
C ARG A 262 1.22 -25.41 2.56
N TRP A 263 1.27 -24.27 1.90
CA TRP A 263 0.41 -23.93 0.77
C TRP A 263 0.59 -24.92 -0.40
N ASN A 264 -0.48 -25.64 -0.78
CA ASN A 264 -0.46 -26.51 -1.96
C ASN A 264 -0.84 -25.70 -3.21
N ARG A 265 0.18 -25.32 -4.00
CA ARG A 265 0.03 -24.63 -5.30
C ARG A 265 -0.94 -25.30 -6.28
N ARG A 266 -1.24 -26.60 -6.11
CA ARG A 266 -2.16 -27.34 -7.01
C ARG A 266 -3.64 -27.19 -6.68
N ASP A 267 -3.99 -26.89 -5.42
CA ASP A 267 -5.39 -26.88 -4.96
C ASP A 267 -5.92 -25.47 -4.63
N ASN A 268 -5.03 -24.50 -4.38
CA ASN A 268 -5.38 -23.17 -3.85
C ASN A 268 -4.80 -22.01 -4.69
N PHE A 269 -4.99 -22.02 -6.02
CA PHE A 269 -4.47 -20.94 -6.87
C PHE A 269 -5.21 -19.61 -6.60
N PRO A 270 -4.54 -18.57 -6.05
CA PRO A 270 -5.12 -17.26 -5.86
C PRO A 270 -5.05 -16.57 -7.21
N GLY A 271 -6.22 -16.19 -7.71
CA GLY A 271 -6.37 -15.67 -9.07
C GLY A 271 -7.83 -15.72 -9.47
N LYS A 272 -8.08 -15.59 -10.77
CA LYS A 272 -9.43 -15.74 -11.32
C LYS A 272 -9.96 -17.13 -10.92
N LEU A 273 -11.08 -17.17 -10.19
CA LEU A 273 -11.74 -18.35 -9.58
C LEU A 273 -11.33 -18.73 -8.14
N TRP A 274 -10.62 -17.87 -7.41
CA TRP A 274 -10.32 -18.13 -5.99
C TRP A 274 -11.60 -18.27 -5.14
N VAL A 275 -12.60 -17.46 -5.50
CA VAL A 275 -14.01 -17.60 -5.08
C VAL A 275 -14.90 -17.53 -6.32
N HIS A 276 -16.10 -18.09 -6.24
CA HIS A 276 -17.07 -17.99 -7.34
C HIS A 276 -17.58 -16.55 -7.55
N GLU A 277 -17.99 -16.26 -8.77
CA GLU A 277 -18.58 -15.01 -9.20
C GLU A 277 -19.90 -14.69 -8.47
N ALA A 278 -20.22 -13.40 -8.30
CA ALA A 278 -21.32 -12.95 -7.43
C ALA A 278 -22.68 -13.57 -7.79
N LYS A 279 -23.01 -13.71 -9.08
CA LYS A 279 -24.25 -14.35 -9.54
C LYS A 279 -24.34 -15.81 -9.11
N ARG A 280 -23.21 -16.53 -9.09
CA ARG A 280 -23.15 -17.94 -8.69
C ARG A 280 -23.23 -18.07 -7.18
N LEU A 281 -22.54 -17.21 -6.43
CA LEU A 281 -22.66 -17.15 -4.98
C LEU A 281 -24.11 -16.85 -4.55
N ARG A 282 -24.77 -15.89 -5.22
CA ARG A 282 -26.19 -15.57 -4.97
C ARG A 282 -27.10 -16.79 -5.22
N ARG A 283 -26.89 -17.52 -6.32
CA ARG A 283 -27.63 -18.77 -6.62
C ARG A 283 -27.36 -19.89 -5.62
N ALA A 284 -26.16 -19.93 -5.02
CA ALA A 284 -25.83 -20.86 -3.94
C ALA A 284 -26.49 -20.52 -2.59
N GLY A 285 -27.20 -19.38 -2.51
CA GLY A 285 -27.91 -18.93 -1.32
C GLY A 285 -27.15 -17.97 -0.42
N ILE A 286 -26.03 -17.41 -0.90
CA ILE A 286 -25.28 -16.36 -0.22
C ILE A 286 -25.98 -15.01 -0.48
N ARG A 287 -26.15 -14.23 0.59
CA ARG A 287 -26.70 -12.87 0.53
C ARG A 287 -25.56 -11.86 0.66
N PHE A 288 -25.49 -10.93 -0.27
CA PHE A 288 -24.55 -9.81 -0.22
C PHE A 288 -25.12 -8.69 0.64
N LYS A 289 -24.26 -8.07 1.45
CA LYS A 289 -24.58 -6.90 2.27
C LYS A 289 -23.40 -5.95 2.33
N TYR A 290 -23.67 -4.66 2.46
CA TYR A 290 -22.60 -3.69 2.74
C TYR A 290 -22.09 -3.82 4.19
N ASN A 291 -20.82 -3.48 4.40
CA ASN A 291 -20.19 -3.34 5.71
C ASN A 291 -19.77 -1.88 5.91
N PRO A 292 -20.16 -1.19 7.00
CA PRO A 292 -19.68 0.18 7.28
C PRO A 292 -18.22 0.23 7.79
N GLY A 293 -17.53 -0.91 7.93
CA GLY A 293 -16.15 -0.98 8.41
C GLY A 293 -15.07 -0.55 7.39
N ASN A 294 -13.80 -0.71 7.80
CA ASN A 294 -12.61 -0.45 6.96
C ASN A 294 -12.63 -1.30 5.67
N LEU A 295 -11.90 -0.89 4.63
CA LEU A 295 -11.90 -1.42 3.26
C LEU A 295 -11.64 -2.93 3.21
N LEU A 296 -10.85 -3.41 4.16
CA LEU A 296 -10.45 -4.80 4.28
C LEU A 296 -11.35 -5.61 5.23
N ASN A 297 -12.39 -5.03 5.84
CA ASN A 297 -13.27 -5.74 6.77
C ASN A 297 -14.34 -6.56 6.01
N ILE A 298 -13.94 -7.71 5.47
CA ILE A 298 -14.85 -8.64 4.80
C ILE A 298 -15.25 -9.76 5.78
N GLU A 299 -16.55 -9.94 5.96
CA GLU A 299 -17.11 -10.91 6.91
C GLU A 299 -17.99 -11.91 6.17
N PHE A 300 -17.88 -13.19 6.51
CA PHE A 300 -18.82 -14.21 6.08
C PHE A 300 -19.39 -14.96 7.27
N ALA A 301 -20.70 -14.82 7.50
CA ALA A 301 -21.41 -15.52 8.57
C ALA A 301 -22.88 -15.71 8.20
N ASN A 302 -23.48 -16.84 8.60
CA ASN A 302 -24.92 -17.10 8.40
C ASN A 302 -25.41 -16.96 6.94
N ARG A 303 -24.55 -17.30 5.98
CA ARG A 303 -24.75 -17.14 4.52
C ARG A 303 -24.79 -15.67 4.08
N GLU A 304 -24.33 -14.75 4.90
CA GLU A 304 -24.22 -13.34 4.57
C GLU A 304 -22.76 -13.00 4.34
N LEU A 305 -22.44 -12.54 3.14
CA LEU A 305 -21.15 -12.01 2.78
C LEU A 305 -21.23 -10.49 2.86
N LYS A 306 -20.63 -9.93 3.90
CA LYS A 306 -20.58 -8.49 4.11
C LYS A 306 -19.27 -7.95 3.55
N ILE A 307 -19.37 -6.98 2.64
CA ILE A 307 -18.21 -6.37 1.99
C ILE A 307 -18.30 -4.85 2.19
N PRO A 308 -17.20 -4.17 2.55
CA PRO A 308 -17.19 -2.72 2.67
C PRO A 308 -17.56 -2.02 1.37
N THR A 309 -18.27 -0.89 1.47
CA THR A 309 -18.64 -0.11 0.29
C THR A 309 -17.38 0.47 -0.36
N LEU A 310 -17.23 0.21 -1.66
CA LEU A 310 -16.20 0.75 -2.52
C LEU A 310 -16.80 1.85 -3.40
N PHE A 311 -16.33 3.08 -3.22
CA PHE A 311 -16.69 4.21 -4.07
C PHE A 311 -15.69 4.30 -5.20
N ILE A 312 -16.16 4.15 -6.44
CA ILE A 312 -15.36 4.13 -7.65
C ILE A 312 -15.55 5.43 -8.42
N ASP A 313 -14.45 6.15 -8.59
CA ASP A 313 -14.33 7.37 -9.38
C ASP A 313 -13.09 7.34 -10.28
N GLU A 314 -12.81 8.45 -10.96
CA GLU A 314 -11.65 8.58 -11.87
C GLU A 314 -10.28 8.40 -11.18
N TRP A 315 -10.22 8.49 -9.85
CA TRP A 315 -8.98 8.40 -9.06
C TRP A 315 -8.74 7.02 -8.47
N THR A 316 -9.83 6.26 -8.25
CA THR A 316 -9.82 4.96 -7.60
C THR A 316 -8.91 3.97 -8.34
N GLY A 317 -8.99 3.92 -9.67
CA GLY A 317 -8.15 3.03 -10.48
C GLY A 317 -6.64 3.31 -10.34
N PRO A 318 -6.18 4.54 -10.65
CA PRO A 318 -4.78 4.93 -10.43
C PRO A 318 -4.28 4.72 -9.00
N LEU A 319 -5.11 5.01 -7.99
CA LEU A 319 -4.77 4.81 -6.58
C LEU A 319 -4.51 3.34 -6.26
N LEU A 320 -5.47 2.45 -6.57
CA LEU A 320 -5.32 1.01 -6.33
C LEU A 320 -4.09 0.45 -7.06
N ARG A 321 -3.81 0.92 -8.28
CA ARG A 321 -2.61 0.53 -9.04
C ARG A 321 -1.29 0.92 -8.38
N ASN A 322 -1.22 2.09 -7.74
CA ASN A 322 -0.03 2.52 -7.01
C ASN A 322 0.14 1.72 -5.71
N LEU A 323 -0.95 1.45 -4.99
CA LEU A 323 -0.94 0.57 -3.81
C LEU A 323 -0.51 -0.87 -4.16
N LEU A 324 -1.03 -1.42 -5.25
CA LEU A 324 -0.63 -2.74 -5.76
C LEU A 324 0.84 -2.76 -6.17
N ALA A 325 1.30 -1.75 -6.92
CA ALA A 325 2.71 -1.67 -7.29
C ALA A 325 3.62 -1.58 -6.07
N TYR A 326 3.21 -0.86 -5.02
CA TYR A 326 3.94 -0.77 -3.76
C TYR A 326 4.08 -2.15 -3.09
N GLU A 327 2.98 -2.90 -2.94
CA GLU A 327 3.00 -4.26 -2.37
C GLU A 327 3.82 -5.24 -3.20
N GLN A 328 3.78 -5.12 -4.54
CA GLN A 328 4.52 -6.02 -5.43
C GLN A 328 6.04 -5.76 -5.42
N CYS A 329 6.46 -4.52 -5.18
CA CYS A 329 7.88 -4.17 -5.19
C CYS A 329 8.53 -4.27 -3.81
N ASN A 330 7.76 -4.10 -2.73
CA ASN A 330 8.29 -4.04 -1.38
C ASN A 330 7.97 -5.32 -0.59
N SER A 331 8.98 -6.12 -0.29
CA SER A 331 8.84 -7.36 0.49
C SER A 331 8.34 -7.16 1.93
N PHE A 332 8.44 -5.95 2.49
CA PHE A 332 7.91 -5.63 3.81
C PHE A 332 6.44 -5.18 3.78
N ALA A 333 5.92 -4.82 2.61
CA ALA A 333 4.53 -4.49 2.45
C ALA A 333 3.71 -5.80 2.35
N LEU A 334 2.84 -6.04 3.32
CA LEU A 334 1.95 -7.18 3.29
C LEU A 334 0.93 -7.05 2.13
N PRO A 335 0.53 -8.15 1.48
CA PRO A 335 -0.23 -8.14 0.23
C PRO A 335 -1.74 -7.89 0.44
N TYR A 336 -2.11 -6.92 1.26
CA TYR A 336 -3.50 -6.65 1.65
C TYR A 336 -4.37 -6.19 0.46
N ILE A 337 -3.92 -5.15 -0.24
CA ILE A 337 -4.60 -4.60 -1.42
C ILE A 337 -4.54 -5.61 -2.58
N THR A 338 -3.46 -6.37 -2.70
CA THR A 338 -3.32 -7.48 -3.65
C THR A 338 -4.38 -8.55 -3.41
N CYS A 339 -4.52 -9.03 -2.17
CA CYS A 339 -5.56 -9.97 -1.78
C CYS A 339 -6.97 -9.42 -2.05
N TYR A 340 -7.21 -8.16 -1.71
CA TYR A 340 -8.49 -7.49 -1.96
C TYR A 340 -8.80 -7.39 -3.47
N ALA A 341 -7.82 -7.02 -4.30
CA ALA A 341 -7.98 -6.95 -5.75
C ALA A 341 -8.29 -8.32 -6.35
N ILE A 342 -7.60 -9.39 -5.95
CA ILE A 342 -7.89 -10.75 -6.41
C ILE A 342 -9.31 -11.16 -6.03
N PHE A 343 -9.73 -10.87 -4.79
CA PHE A 343 -11.08 -11.13 -4.35
C PHE A 343 -12.12 -10.41 -5.22
N LEU A 344 -11.95 -9.10 -5.46
CA LEU A 344 -12.84 -8.32 -6.32
C LEU A 344 -12.90 -8.87 -7.75
N THR A 345 -11.75 -9.17 -8.38
CA THR A 345 -11.70 -9.76 -9.72
C THR A 345 -12.31 -11.15 -9.81
N SER A 346 -12.41 -11.87 -8.69
CA SER A 346 -13.07 -13.18 -8.65
C SER A 346 -14.58 -13.05 -8.57
N ILE A 347 -15.09 -12.07 -7.80
CA ILE A 347 -16.54 -11.90 -7.63
C ILE A 347 -17.20 -11.07 -8.75
N ILE A 348 -16.45 -10.21 -9.46
CA ILE A 348 -16.97 -9.31 -10.52
C ILE A 348 -16.38 -9.71 -11.88
N GLU A 349 -17.05 -10.65 -12.55
CA GLU A 349 -16.65 -11.07 -13.90
C GLU A 349 -17.53 -10.45 -14.99
N THR A 350 -18.82 -10.21 -14.69
CA THR A 350 -19.81 -9.74 -15.66
C THR A 350 -20.65 -8.58 -15.12
N LEU A 351 -21.36 -7.88 -15.99
CA LEU A 351 -22.30 -6.82 -15.60
C LEU A 351 -23.39 -7.32 -14.63
N ASP A 352 -23.82 -8.58 -14.77
CA ASP A 352 -24.76 -9.20 -13.82
C ASP A 352 -24.18 -9.30 -12.41
N ASP A 353 -22.87 -9.56 -12.30
CA ASP A 353 -22.18 -9.65 -11.01
C ASP A 353 -22.06 -8.26 -10.37
N MET A 354 -21.74 -7.26 -11.20
CA MET A 354 -21.68 -5.86 -10.80
C MET A 354 -23.03 -5.36 -10.26
N ALA A 355 -24.12 -5.62 -10.98
CA ALA A 355 -25.48 -5.23 -10.57
C ALA A 355 -25.86 -5.80 -9.19
N ILE A 356 -25.47 -7.04 -8.90
CA ILE A 356 -25.70 -7.66 -7.57
C ILE A 356 -25.01 -6.88 -6.45
N LEU A 357 -23.79 -6.42 -6.70
CA LEU A 357 -23.01 -5.70 -5.69
C LEU A 357 -23.46 -4.24 -5.56
N GLN A 358 -23.91 -3.61 -6.64
CA GLN A 358 -24.57 -2.30 -6.61
C GLN A 358 -25.88 -2.36 -5.81
N ASP A 359 -26.74 -3.35 -6.10
CA ASP A 359 -28.01 -3.57 -5.37
C ASP A 359 -27.78 -3.78 -3.86
N ALA A 360 -26.65 -4.40 -3.49
CA ALA A 360 -26.26 -4.64 -2.11
C ALA A 360 -25.58 -3.44 -1.42
N GLY A 361 -25.36 -2.33 -2.14
CA GLY A 361 -24.65 -1.15 -1.64
C GLY A 361 -23.15 -1.35 -1.44
N ILE A 362 -22.57 -2.39 -2.06
CA ILE A 362 -21.15 -2.73 -1.95
C ILE A 362 -20.31 -1.93 -2.95
N ILE A 363 -20.84 -1.68 -4.15
CA ILE A 363 -20.17 -0.83 -5.13
C ILE A 363 -21.04 0.37 -5.43
N TYR A 364 -20.43 1.55 -5.33
CA TYR A 364 -21.02 2.81 -5.73
C TYR A 364 -20.09 3.46 -6.75
N GLN A 365 -20.59 3.83 -7.92
CA GLN A 365 -19.77 4.47 -8.95
C GLN A 365 -20.24 5.90 -9.22
N SER A 366 -19.30 6.78 -9.51
CA SER A 366 -19.57 8.11 -10.06
C SER A 366 -19.47 8.15 -11.60
N VAL A 367 -19.05 7.04 -12.22
CA VAL A 367 -18.84 6.90 -13.67
C VAL A 367 -20.10 6.32 -14.32
N ASP A 368 -20.49 6.86 -15.47
CA ASP A 368 -21.77 6.55 -16.15
C ASP A 368 -21.79 5.19 -16.89
N TYR A 369 -20.74 4.35 -16.78
CA TYR A 369 -20.63 3.09 -17.53
C TYR A 369 -20.13 1.93 -16.67
N ASP A 370 -21.03 0.98 -16.35
CA ASP A 370 -20.70 -0.24 -15.60
C ASP A 370 -19.59 -1.07 -16.29
N GLU A 371 -19.52 -1.05 -17.63
CA GLU A 371 -18.50 -1.74 -18.42
C GLU A 371 -17.08 -1.28 -18.07
N GLU A 372 -16.88 0.04 -17.91
CA GLU A 372 -15.58 0.61 -17.55
C GLU A 372 -15.14 0.16 -16.15
N VAL A 373 -16.08 0.02 -15.22
CA VAL A 373 -15.78 -0.44 -13.86
C VAL A 373 -15.39 -1.91 -13.85
N VAL A 374 -16.11 -2.76 -14.58
CA VAL A 374 -15.77 -4.18 -14.73
C VAL A 374 -14.39 -4.35 -15.38
N ASP A 375 -14.09 -3.56 -16.42
CA ASP A 375 -12.78 -3.57 -17.08
C ASP A 375 -11.66 -3.06 -16.18
N LEU A 376 -11.92 -2.00 -15.39
CA LEU A 376 -10.99 -1.51 -14.38
C LEU A 376 -10.65 -2.61 -13.39
N ILE A 377 -11.66 -3.21 -12.74
CA ILE A 377 -11.46 -4.26 -11.73
C ILE A 377 -10.67 -5.43 -12.32
N ASN A 378 -11.12 -5.97 -13.45
CA ASN A 378 -10.44 -7.10 -14.12
C ASN A 378 -9.01 -6.78 -14.60
N SER A 379 -8.66 -5.50 -14.77
CA SER A 379 -7.32 -5.09 -15.15
C SER A 379 -6.40 -4.79 -13.97
N LEU A 380 -6.89 -4.77 -12.72
CA LEU A 380 -6.06 -4.54 -11.52
C LEU A 380 -5.05 -5.67 -11.31
N THR A 381 -5.43 -6.91 -11.60
CA THR A 381 -4.62 -8.12 -11.31
C THR A 381 -3.78 -8.59 -12.50
N LYS A 382 -3.83 -7.89 -13.64
CA LYS A 382 -3.01 -8.20 -14.82
C LYS A 382 -1.54 -7.94 -14.53
N GLU A 383 -0.67 -8.85 -14.96
CA GLU A 383 0.79 -8.76 -14.83
C GLU A 383 1.31 -8.74 -13.37
N LEU A 384 0.46 -8.96 -12.35
CA LEU A 384 0.90 -9.10 -10.97
C LEU A 384 1.49 -10.49 -10.71
N VAL A 385 2.49 -10.56 -9.83
CA VAL A 385 3.05 -11.82 -9.36
C VAL A 385 2.37 -12.21 -8.05
N PHE A 386 1.81 -13.42 -8.04
CA PHE A 386 1.16 -13.99 -6.86
C PHE A 386 2.09 -15.02 -6.22
N ASP A 387 3.06 -14.57 -5.42
CA ASP A 387 3.88 -15.46 -4.58
C ASP A 387 3.41 -15.37 -3.12
N MET A 388 2.20 -15.89 -2.85
CA MET A 388 1.77 -16.13 -1.47
C MET A 388 2.50 -17.38 -0.99
N HIS A 389 3.38 -17.24 0.00
CA HIS A 389 4.14 -18.36 0.54
C HIS A 389 3.32 -19.17 1.56
N ASP A 390 2.37 -18.53 2.26
CA ASP A 390 1.48 -19.14 3.26
C ASP A 390 0.04 -18.57 3.19
N MET A 391 -0.96 -19.37 3.59
CA MET A 391 -2.35 -18.93 3.77
C MET A 391 -2.48 -17.80 4.79
N SER A 392 -1.55 -17.73 5.75
CA SER A 392 -1.49 -16.66 6.75
C SER A 392 -1.14 -15.29 6.17
N ASP A 393 -0.58 -15.23 4.96
CA ASP A 393 -0.14 -13.95 4.36
C ASP A 393 -1.34 -13.13 3.86
N CYS A 394 -2.51 -13.76 3.73
CA CYS A 394 -3.70 -13.13 3.18
C CYS A 394 -4.84 -13.06 4.20
N PHE A 395 -5.27 -11.84 4.50
CA PHE A 395 -6.23 -11.55 5.57
C PHE A 395 -7.64 -12.16 5.36
N ILE A 396 -8.01 -12.48 4.12
CA ILE A 396 -9.35 -12.97 3.73
C ILE A 396 -9.39 -14.49 3.51
N THR A 397 -8.28 -15.20 3.75
CA THR A 397 -8.21 -16.65 3.45
C THR A 397 -9.30 -17.44 4.15
N GLN A 398 -9.49 -17.21 5.46
CA GLN A 398 -10.49 -17.94 6.25
C GLN A 398 -11.91 -17.73 5.69
N GLN A 399 -12.26 -16.48 5.37
CA GLN A 399 -13.56 -16.15 4.82
C GLN A 399 -13.79 -16.84 3.47
N ILE A 400 -12.76 -16.92 2.62
CA ILE A 400 -12.85 -17.60 1.32
C ILE A 400 -13.01 -19.12 1.50
N GLU A 401 -12.29 -19.72 2.45
CA GLU A 401 -12.48 -21.13 2.77
C GLU A 401 -13.91 -21.41 3.25
N ASP A 402 -14.44 -20.57 4.14
CA ASP A 402 -15.80 -20.71 4.66
C ASP A 402 -16.86 -20.56 3.56
N ILE A 403 -16.68 -19.59 2.65
CA ILE A 403 -17.55 -19.42 1.47
C ILE A 403 -17.50 -20.66 0.58
N ASN A 404 -16.30 -21.16 0.27
CA ASN A 404 -16.10 -22.31 -0.60
C ASN A 404 -16.66 -23.60 0.02
N ASN A 405 -16.46 -23.79 1.33
CA ASN A 405 -17.01 -24.90 2.09
C ASN A 405 -18.55 -24.86 2.13
N PHE A 406 -19.13 -23.68 2.36
CA PHE A 406 -20.57 -23.51 2.27
C PHE A 406 -21.09 -23.84 0.86
N CYS A 407 -20.43 -23.36 -0.19
CA CYS A 407 -20.83 -23.64 -1.58
C CYS A 407 -20.83 -25.14 -1.91
N LYS A 408 -19.91 -25.92 -1.31
CA LYS A 408 -19.81 -27.38 -1.47
C LYS A 408 -20.84 -28.16 -0.64
N SER A 409 -21.45 -27.53 0.36
CA SER A 409 -22.42 -28.16 1.27
C SER A 409 -23.68 -28.66 0.54
N TRP A 410 -24.35 -29.65 1.13
CA TRP A 410 -25.63 -30.15 0.62
C TRP A 410 -26.70 -29.05 0.60
N GLN A 411 -26.72 -28.21 1.62
CA GLN A 411 -27.66 -27.09 1.73
C GLN A 411 -27.52 -26.11 0.55
N SER A 412 -26.30 -25.69 0.22
CA SER A 412 -26.02 -24.84 -0.95
C SER A 412 -26.48 -25.51 -2.25
N LYS A 413 -26.17 -26.80 -2.43
CA LYS A 413 -26.58 -27.56 -3.63
C LYS A 413 -28.10 -27.62 -3.77
N CYS A 414 -28.84 -27.82 -2.68
CA CYS A 414 -30.31 -27.80 -2.70
C CYS A 414 -30.86 -26.42 -3.09
N ILE A 415 -30.36 -25.35 -2.48
CA ILE A 415 -30.77 -23.98 -2.80
C ILE A 415 -30.48 -23.67 -4.28
N PHE A 416 -29.29 -24.05 -4.75
CA PHE A 416 -28.90 -23.86 -6.15
C PHE A 416 -29.86 -24.57 -7.11
N GLN A 417 -30.22 -25.83 -6.84
CA GLN A 417 -31.17 -26.55 -7.68
C GLN A 417 -32.57 -25.92 -7.65
N LEU A 418 -33.06 -25.52 -6.49
CA LEU A 418 -34.35 -24.83 -6.35
C LEU A 418 -34.39 -23.50 -7.12
N SER A 419 -33.32 -22.71 -7.06
CA SER A 419 -33.20 -21.45 -7.82
C SER A 419 -33.25 -21.68 -9.34
N ARG A 420 -32.82 -22.87 -9.80
CA ARG A 420 -32.92 -23.25 -11.21
C ARG A 420 -34.35 -23.57 -11.61
N PHE A 421 -35.13 -24.21 -10.73
CA PHE A 421 -36.54 -24.50 -10.97
C PHE A 421 -37.41 -23.25 -10.96
N GLU A 422 -37.18 -22.29 -10.06
CA GLU A 422 -37.91 -21.01 -10.05
C GLU A 422 -37.70 -20.21 -11.34
N ASN A 423 -36.47 -20.16 -11.86
CA ASN A 423 -36.18 -19.53 -13.16
C ASN A 423 -36.83 -20.26 -14.35
N ILE A 424 -36.99 -21.58 -14.28
CA ILE A 424 -37.69 -22.35 -15.31
C ILE A 424 -39.20 -22.09 -15.24
N LEU A 425 -39.76 -22.01 -14.04
CA LEU A 425 -41.18 -21.74 -13.83
C LEU A 425 -41.55 -20.30 -14.23
N SER A 426 -40.69 -19.31 -14.01
CA SER A 426 -40.92 -17.94 -14.49
C SER A 426 -40.86 -17.82 -16.02
N PHE A 427 -40.11 -18.70 -16.70
CA PHE A 427 -40.10 -18.80 -18.17
C PHE A 427 -41.32 -19.52 -18.76
N ILE A 428 -41.87 -20.50 -18.04
CA ILE A 428 -43.03 -21.31 -18.48
C ILE A 428 -44.36 -20.62 -18.16
N LEU A 429 -44.39 -19.79 -17.12
CA LEU A 429 -45.56 -19.01 -16.70
C LEU A 429 -45.23 -17.51 -16.70
N PRO A 430 -45.08 -16.86 -17.87
CA PRO A 430 -45.13 -15.41 -17.90
C PRO A 430 -46.55 -15.01 -17.47
N PHE A 431 -46.67 -14.43 -16.27
CA PHE A 431 -47.95 -13.90 -15.80
C PHE A 431 -48.49 -12.90 -16.83
N ARG A 432 -49.71 -13.18 -17.27
CA ARG A 432 -50.44 -12.53 -18.36
C ARG A 432 -51.13 -11.26 -17.90
#